data_AF-A0A4U0WV50-F1
#
_entry.id   AF-A0A4U0WV50-F1
#
_cell.length_a   1.000
_cell.length_b   1.000
_cell.length_c   1.000
_cell.angle_alpha   90.00
_cell.angle_beta   90.00
_cell.angle_gamma   90.00
#
_symmetry.space_group_name_H-M   'P 1'
#
loop_
_entity.id
_entity.type
_entity.pdbx_description
1 polymer ?
#
loop_
_entity_poly.entity_id
_entity_poly.type
_entity_poly.pdbx_seq_one_letter_code
_entity_poly.pdbx_strand_id
1 'polypeptide(L)'
;MKPNSSDEPLMCTQRKLYRGALGFLLTYVQLISYESDFNMAKGAWLLPKEVAWEHWLELVKQLIALEEPKDINKHYIYGELRLNRLNFIYRWAWWNVKDISPIRGYNYNYNQYSVFFRRNFAWVAAVFFYVTIVLTAMQVGLGTDRLKNDTRFQAASYGFTVFSILGPILAGGVAMFTFFLLFLHNLAATLAFEKKTFGKLKQDKYRV
;
A
#
# COMPACT_ATOMS: atom_id res chain seq x y z
N MET A 1 -41.90 11.05 -36.64
CA MET A 1 -41.76 10.11 -35.51
C MET A 1 -40.50 10.48 -34.75
N LYS A 2 -40.60 11.22 -33.64
CA LYS A 2 -39.44 11.49 -32.77
C LYS A 2 -39.22 10.25 -31.90
N PRO A 3 -38.00 9.68 -31.83
CA PRO A 3 -37.73 8.59 -30.90
C PRO A 3 -37.88 9.08 -29.45
N ASN A 4 -38.55 8.28 -28.64
CA ASN A 4 -38.87 8.56 -27.24
C ASN A 4 -37.60 8.76 -26.40
N SER A 5 -37.60 9.80 -25.57
CA SER A 5 -36.49 10.24 -24.71
C SER A 5 -36.28 9.38 -23.45
N SER A 6 -36.80 8.14 -23.41
CA SER A 6 -36.67 7.22 -22.28
C SER A 6 -35.50 6.23 -22.41
N ASP A 7 -34.92 6.11 -23.61
CA ASP A 7 -33.96 5.03 -23.93
C ASP A 7 -32.49 5.46 -23.86
N GLU A 8 -32.22 6.77 -23.79
CA GLU A 8 -30.86 7.33 -23.69
C GLU A 8 -30.04 6.92 -22.44
N PRO A 9 -30.60 6.86 -21.21
CA PRO A 9 -29.78 6.54 -20.03
C PRO A 9 -29.38 5.06 -19.96
N LEU A 10 -30.18 4.15 -20.51
CA LEU A 10 -29.95 2.70 -20.53
C LEU A 10 -28.85 2.31 -21.53
N MET A 11 -28.91 2.85 -22.75
CA MET A 11 -27.88 2.64 -23.78
C MET A 11 -26.50 3.12 -23.32
N CYS A 12 -26.44 4.25 -22.61
CA CYS A 12 -25.19 4.81 -22.10
C CYS A 12 -24.60 3.95 -20.96
N THR A 13 -25.45 3.30 -20.16
CA THR A 13 -25.04 2.42 -19.06
C THR A 13 -24.54 1.07 -19.57
N GLN A 14 -25.25 0.47 -20.53
CA GLN A 14 -24.84 -0.78 -21.19
C GLN A 14 -23.50 -0.62 -21.92
N ARG A 15 -23.29 0.51 -22.62
CA ARG A 15 -22.01 0.79 -23.28
C ARG A 15 -20.87 0.96 -22.27
N LYS A 16 -21.10 1.57 -21.11
CA LYS A 16 -20.09 1.65 -20.03
C LYS A 16 -19.74 0.29 -19.44
N LEU A 17 -20.74 -0.56 -19.20
CA LEU A 17 -20.57 -1.94 -18.73
C LEU A 17 -19.79 -2.77 -19.75
N TYR A 18 -20.16 -2.69 -21.02
CA TYR A 18 -19.45 -3.37 -22.12
C TYR A 18 -17.98 -2.98 -22.16
N ARG A 19 -17.67 -1.67 -22.12
CA ARG A 19 -16.28 -1.16 -22.11
C ARG A 19 -15.48 -1.62 -20.89
N GLY A 20 -16.15 -1.79 -19.75
CA GLY A 20 -15.52 -2.32 -18.53
C GLY A 20 -15.25 -3.82 -18.64
N ALA A 21 -16.24 -4.59 -19.10
CA ALA A 21 -16.12 -6.03 -19.27
C ALA A 21 -15.08 -6.41 -20.34
N LEU A 22 -15.04 -5.70 -21.46
CA LEU A 22 -14.05 -5.90 -22.52
C LEU A 22 -12.64 -5.60 -22.00
N GLY A 23 -12.44 -4.47 -21.31
CA GLY A 23 -11.15 -4.12 -20.70
C GLY A 23 -10.67 -5.15 -19.67
N PHE A 24 -11.58 -5.64 -18.82
CA PHE A 24 -11.28 -6.71 -17.88
C PHE A 24 -10.87 -8.02 -18.58
N LEU A 25 -11.59 -8.40 -19.62
CA LEU A 25 -11.32 -9.61 -20.37
C LEU A 25 -9.96 -9.54 -21.12
N LEU A 26 -9.61 -8.38 -21.66
CA LEU A 26 -8.30 -8.14 -22.27
C LEU A 26 -7.16 -8.24 -21.25
N THR A 27 -7.34 -7.71 -20.03
CA THR A 27 -6.34 -7.89 -18.97
C THR A 27 -6.18 -9.36 -18.56
N TYR A 28 -7.29 -10.12 -18.58
CA TYR A 28 -7.26 -11.55 -18.28
C TYR A 28 -6.52 -12.36 -19.36
N VAL A 29 -6.74 -12.01 -20.63
CA VAL A 29 -6.02 -12.60 -21.76
C VAL A 29 -4.52 -12.28 -21.71
N GLN A 30 -4.14 -11.03 -21.42
CA GLN A 30 -2.74 -10.65 -21.26
C GLN A 30 -2.05 -11.36 -20.10
N LEU A 31 -2.77 -11.70 -19.03
CA LEU A 31 -2.23 -12.44 -17.89
C LEU A 31 -1.87 -13.90 -18.27
N ILE A 32 -2.57 -14.49 -19.22
CA ILE A 32 -2.39 -15.88 -19.68
C ILE A 32 -1.86 -15.85 -21.11
N SER A 33 -0.64 -15.32 -21.25
CA SER A 33 0.01 -15.12 -22.56
C SER A 33 0.70 -16.38 -23.07
N TYR A 34 1.23 -17.21 -22.18
CA TYR A 34 1.99 -18.41 -22.52
C TYR A 34 1.29 -19.68 -22.08
N GLU A 35 1.63 -20.81 -22.71
CA GLU A 35 1.11 -22.13 -22.35
C GLU A 35 1.47 -22.51 -20.90
N SER A 36 2.62 -22.06 -20.40
CA SER A 36 2.99 -22.19 -18.99
C SER A 36 1.98 -21.51 -18.06
N ASP A 37 1.54 -20.31 -18.43
CA ASP A 37 0.60 -19.51 -17.64
C ASP A 37 -0.78 -20.14 -17.69
N PHE A 38 -1.16 -20.70 -18.83
CA PHE A 38 -2.39 -21.46 -19.00
C PHE A 38 -2.44 -22.70 -18.10
N ASN A 39 -1.34 -23.44 -18.02
CA ASN A 39 -1.22 -24.58 -17.11
C ASN A 39 -1.26 -24.15 -15.64
N MET A 40 -0.61 -23.04 -15.29
CA MET A 40 -0.71 -22.46 -13.95
C MET A 40 -2.14 -21.99 -13.62
N ALA A 41 -2.84 -21.35 -14.57
CA ALA A 41 -4.21 -20.89 -14.43
C ALA A 41 -5.19 -22.06 -14.24
N LYS A 42 -4.99 -23.17 -14.97
CA LYS A 42 -5.72 -24.43 -14.72
C LYS A 42 -5.44 -25.00 -13.33
N GLY A 43 -4.17 -25.00 -12.91
CA GLY A 43 -3.79 -25.45 -11.56
C GLY A 43 -4.41 -24.60 -10.45
N ALA A 44 -4.60 -23.31 -10.70
CA ALA A 44 -5.25 -22.35 -9.79
C ALA A 44 -6.79 -22.30 -9.92
N TRP A 45 -7.40 -23.17 -10.73
CA TRP A 45 -8.84 -23.20 -10.99
C TRP A 45 -9.43 -21.91 -11.58
N LEU A 46 -8.60 -21.12 -12.26
CA LEU A 46 -9.02 -19.92 -12.98
C LEU A 46 -9.63 -20.25 -14.35
N LEU A 47 -9.27 -21.40 -14.91
CA LEU A 47 -9.80 -21.90 -16.18
C LEU A 47 -10.48 -23.26 -15.97
N PRO A 48 -11.58 -23.54 -16.69
CA PRO A 48 -12.18 -24.88 -16.70
C PRO A 48 -11.17 -25.91 -17.21
N LYS A 49 -11.21 -27.12 -16.65
CA LYS A 49 -10.24 -28.19 -16.99
C LYS A 49 -10.38 -28.65 -18.43
N GLU A 50 -11.58 -28.52 -18.97
CA GLU A 50 -12.04 -28.98 -20.27
C GLU A 50 -11.54 -28.10 -21.42
N VAL A 51 -11.18 -26.85 -21.14
CA VAL A 51 -10.68 -25.91 -22.16
C VAL A 51 -9.30 -26.36 -22.62
N ALA A 52 -9.14 -26.67 -23.90
CA ALA A 52 -7.81 -26.92 -24.47
C ALA A 52 -7.09 -25.62 -24.82
N TRP A 53 -5.76 -25.66 -24.90
CA TRP A 53 -4.93 -24.51 -25.27
C TRP A 53 -5.31 -23.90 -26.63
N GLU A 54 -5.70 -24.74 -27.61
CA GLU A 54 -6.13 -24.27 -28.93
C GLU A 54 -7.40 -23.41 -28.87
N HIS A 55 -8.39 -23.83 -28.08
CA HIS A 55 -9.63 -23.07 -27.87
C HIS A 55 -9.37 -21.76 -27.14
N TRP A 56 -8.39 -21.74 -26.23
CA TRP A 56 -7.94 -20.52 -25.58
C TRP A 56 -7.32 -19.54 -26.59
N LEU A 57 -6.42 -20.02 -27.45
CA LEU A 57 -5.82 -19.21 -28.52
C LEU A 57 -6.87 -18.65 -29.48
N GLU A 58 -7.91 -19.41 -29.80
CA GLU A 58 -9.00 -18.94 -30.65
C GLU A 58 -9.80 -17.80 -30.00
N LEU A 59 -10.14 -17.95 -28.71
CA LEU A 59 -10.80 -16.90 -27.93
C LEU A 59 -9.94 -15.64 -27.84
N VAL A 60 -8.64 -15.78 -27.59
CA VAL A 60 -7.70 -14.66 -27.55
C VAL A 60 -7.65 -13.92 -28.88
N LYS A 61 -7.60 -14.63 -30.01
CA LYS A 61 -7.63 -14.03 -31.34
C LYS A 61 -8.89 -13.23 -31.60
N GLN A 62 -10.06 -13.75 -31.22
CA GLN A 62 -11.33 -13.05 -31.37
C GLN A 62 -11.38 -11.78 -30.52
N LEU A 63 -10.83 -11.82 -29.31
CA LEU A 63 -10.84 -10.67 -28.41
C LEU A 63 -9.88 -9.55 -28.83
N ILE A 64 -8.68 -9.90 -29.31
CA ILE A 64 -7.74 -8.92 -29.85
C ILE A 64 -8.30 -8.30 -31.13
N ALA A 65 -9.02 -9.07 -31.96
CA ALA A 65 -9.69 -8.54 -33.14
C ALA A 65 -10.81 -7.53 -32.82
N LEU A 66 -11.39 -7.61 -31.62
CA LEU A 66 -12.38 -6.65 -31.11
C LEU A 66 -11.74 -5.41 -30.46
N GLU A 67 -10.41 -5.35 -30.38
CA GLU A 67 -9.67 -4.31 -29.66
C GLU A 67 -9.59 -3.00 -30.45
N GLU A 68 -10.66 -2.19 -30.39
CA GLU A 68 -10.56 -0.77 -30.75
C GLU A 68 -10.26 0.08 -29.51
N PRO A 69 -9.25 0.98 -29.54
CA PRO A 69 -8.88 1.83 -28.39
C PRO A 69 -10.04 2.69 -27.84
N LYS A 70 -11.08 2.91 -28.63
CA LYS A 70 -12.27 3.71 -28.27
C LYS A 70 -13.31 2.93 -27.47
N ASP A 71 -13.23 1.60 -27.49
CA ASP A 71 -14.20 0.69 -26.87
C ASP A 71 -13.70 0.02 -25.60
N ILE A 72 -12.55 0.46 -25.11
CA ILE A 72 -12.01 0.06 -23.81
C ILE A 72 -12.22 1.22 -22.83
N ASN A 73 -12.63 0.90 -21.61
CA ASN A 73 -12.69 1.92 -20.57
C ASN A 73 -11.27 2.45 -20.29
N LYS A 74 -11.10 3.78 -20.26
CA LYS A 74 -9.83 4.46 -20.00
C LYS A 74 -9.07 3.88 -18.79
N HIS A 75 -9.79 3.38 -17.79
CA HIS A 75 -9.19 2.69 -16.65
C HIS A 75 -8.22 1.56 -17.03
N TYR A 76 -8.54 0.76 -18.05
CA TYR A 76 -7.72 -0.39 -18.48
C TYR A 76 -6.61 0.00 -19.47
N ILE A 77 -6.70 1.18 -20.10
CA ILE A 77 -5.64 1.72 -20.97
C ILE A 77 -4.42 2.12 -20.14
N TYR A 78 -4.65 2.62 -18.93
CA TYR A 78 -3.59 2.96 -17.99
C TYR A 78 -3.34 1.74 -17.09
N GLY A 79 -2.26 1.00 -17.37
CA GLY A 79 -1.91 -0.18 -16.60
C GLY A 79 -1.89 0.06 -15.09
N GLU A 80 -2.18 -0.99 -14.32
CA GLU A 80 -2.26 -0.90 -12.86
C GLU A 80 -0.93 -0.41 -12.28
N LEU A 81 -0.93 0.81 -11.73
CA LEU A 81 0.22 1.29 -10.98
C LEU A 81 0.33 0.44 -9.71
N ARG A 82 1.47 -0.25 -9.53
CA ARG A 82 1.79 -0.94 -8.28
C ARG A 82 1.45 -0.05 -7.09
N LEU A 83 0.72 -0.60 -6.12
CA LEU A 83 0.22 0.15 -4.97
C LEU A 83 1.31 0.94 -4.24
N ASN A 84 2.54 0.43 -4.18
CA ASN A 84 3.68 1.15 -3.61
C ASN A 84 4.02 2.44 -4.39
N ARG A 85 4.02 2.40 -5.72
CA ARG A 85 4.27 3.58 -6.57
C ARG A 85 3.12 4.58 -6.44
N LEU A 86 1.89 4.07 -6.36
CA LEU A 86 0.72 4.90 -6.17
C LEU A 86 0.72 5.59 -4.80
N ASN A 87 1.04 4.86 -3.72
CA ASN A 87 1.22 5.45 -2.40
C ASN A 87 2.39 6.44 -2.35
N PHE A 88 3.48 6.20 -3.08
CA PHE A 88 4.60 7.12 -3.18
C PHE A 88 4.19 8.43 -3.89
N ILE A 89 3.48 8.32 -5.02
CA ILE A 89 2.93 9.47 -5.75
C ILE A 89 1.93 10.22 -4.86
N TYR A 90 1.05 9.54 -4.14
CA TYR A 90 0.09 10.17 -3.22
C TYR A 90 0.79 10.89 -2.06
N ARG A 91 1.93 10.38 -1.59
CA ARG A 91 2.72 11.00 -0.53
C ARG A 91 3.50 12.23 -1.01
N TRP A 92 3.92 12.25 -2.27
CA TRP A 92 4.77 13.31 -2.83
C TRP A 92 4.00 14.38 -3.64
N ALA A 93 2.91 14.00 -4.29
CA ALA A 93 2.09 14.88 -5.14
C ALA A 93 0.87 15.49 -4.42
N TRP A 94 0.85 15.45 -3.07
CA TRP A 94 -0.24 15.98 -2.24
C TRP A 94 -0.54 17.47 -2.48
N TRP A 95 0.44 18.22 -3.00
CA TRP A 95 0.30 19.65 -3.30
C TRP A 95 -0.59 19.93 -4.53
N ASN A 96 -0.73 18.99 -5.46
CA ASN A 96 -1.39 19.23 -6.76
C ASN A 96 -2.80 18.63 -6.87
N VAL A 97 -3.30 17.92 -5.86
CA VAL A 97 -4.60 17.24 -5.94
C VAL A 97 -5.41 17.51 -4.68
N LYS A 98 -6.55 18.17 -4.87
CA LYS A 98 -7.39 18.79 -3.82
C LYS A 98 -8.00 17.82 -2.79
N ASP A 99 -8.04 16.53 -3.11
CA ASP A 99 -8.68 15.48 -2.29
C ASP A 99 -7.69 14.44 -1.73
N ILE A 100 -6.37 14.70 -1.81
CA ILE A 100 -5.35 13.74 -1.36
C ILE A 100 -4.83 14.11 0.03
N SER A 101 -4.92 13.16 0.97
CA SER A 101 -4.23 13.26 2.26
C SER A 101 -2.86 12.58 2.18
N PRO A 102 -1.75 13.28 2.46
CA PRO A 102 -0.39 12.73 2.33
C PRO A 102 -0.13 11.52 3.24
N ILE A 103 -0.92 11.39 4.30
CA ILE A 103 -0.82 10.34 5.32
C ILE A 103 -1.57 9.06 4.90
N ARG A 104 -2.65 9.18 4.14
CA ARG A 104 -3.61 8.08 3.92
C ARG A 104 -3.34 7.26 2.66
N GLY A 105 -2.49 7.76 1.75
CA GLY A 105 -2.19 7.08 0.49
C GLY A 105 -3.43 6.86 -0.38
N TYR A 106 -3.32 6.08 -1.45
CA TYR A 106 -4.48 5.70 -2.28
C TYR A 106 -5.28 4.55 -1.66
N ASN A 107 -4.60 3.61 -1.01
CA ASN A 107 -5.23 2.47 -0.35
C ASN A 107 -4.53 2.21 0.98
N TYR A 108 -5.27 2.37 2.07
CA TYR A 108 -4.78 2.17 3.44
C TYR A 108 -4.78 0.67 3.76
N ASN A 109 -3.90 -0.09 3.11
CA ASN A 109 -3.75 -1.53 3.32
C ASN A 109 -3.05 -1.90 4.65
N TYR A 110 -2.73 -0.92 5.50
CA TYR A 110 -2.18 -1.19 6.83
C TYR A 110 -3.32 -1.43 7.83
N ASN A 111 -4.03 -2.54 7.66
CA ASN A 111 -4.81 -3.12 8.77
C ASN A 111 -3.89 -3.77 9.83
N GLN A 112 -2.57 -3.78 9.58
CA GLN A 112 -1.58 -4.40 10.46
C GLN A 112 -0.37 -3.48 10.64
N TYR A 113 -0.41 -2.65 11.69
CA TYR A 113 0.77 -1.95 12.21
C TYR A 113 1.92 -2.95 12.52
N SER A 114 1.62 -4.21 12.81
CA SER A 114 2.57 -5.26 13.17
C SER A 114 3.63 -5.55 12.09
N VAL A 115 3.29 -5.48 10.80
CA VAL A 115 4.25 -5.77 9.71
C VAL A 115 5.27 -4.64 9.55
N PHE A 116 4.84 -3.39 9.74
CA PHE A 116 5.72 -2.23 9.75
C PHE A 116 6.69 -2.29 10.93
N PHE A 117 6.19 -2.55 12.13
CA PHE A 117 7.04 -2.67 13.32
C PHE A 117 8.02 -3.84 13.21
N ARG A 118 7.58 -5.02 12.75
CA ARG A 118 8.45 -6.19 12.64
C ARG A 118 9.66 -5.96 11.72
N ARG A 119 9.49 -5.27 10.60
CA ARG A 119 10.57 -5.04 9.64
C ARG A 119 11.57 -3.97 10.09
N ASN A 120 11.09 -2.93 10.77
CA ASN A 120 11.95 -1.86 11.31
C ASN A 120 12.63 -2.27 12.63
N PHE A 121 11.97 -3.06 13.46
CA PHE A 121 12.50 -3.51 14.75
C PHE A 121 13.75 -4.38 14.61
N ALA A 122 13.82 -5.23 13.58
CA ALA A 122 15.00 -6.06 13.32
C ALA A 122 16.28 -5.22 13.13
N TRP A 123 16.19 -4.12 12.36
CA TRP A 123 17.31 -3.21 12.14
C TRP A 123 17.69 -2.44 13.40
N VAL A 124 16.69 -1.95 14.14
CA VAL A 124 16.93 -1.24 15.43
C VAL A 124 17.58 -2.17 16.45
N ALA A 125 17.10 -3.41 16.56
CA ALA A 125 17.67 -4.42 17.45
C ALA A 125 19.13 -4.76 17.07
N ALA A 126 19.42 -4.91 15.78
CA ALA A 126 20.79 -5.17 15.31
C ALA A 126 21.76 -4.05 15.69
N VAL A 127 21.37 -2.78 15.49
CA VAL A 127 22.17 -1.62 15.90
C VAL A 127 22.34 -1.58 17.41
N PHE A 128 21.27 -1.85 18.18
CA PHE A 128 21.32 -1.90 19.63
C PHE A 128 22.31 -2.96 20.15
N PHE A 129 22.28 -4.17 19.59
CA PHE A 129 23.23 -5.23 19.95
C PHE A 129 24.67 -4.83 19.63
N TYR A 130 24.91 -4.26 18.45
CA TYR A 130 26.24 -3.76 18.06
C TYR A 130 26.76 -2.70 19.04
N VAL A 131 25.95 -1.70 19.36
CA VAL A 131 26.29 -0.64 20.32
C VAL A 131 26.56 -1.22 21.71
N THR A 132 25.77 -2.20 22.16
CA THR A 132 25.97 -2.87 23.44
C THR A 132 27.33 -3.57 23.50
N ILE A 133 27.71 -4.30 22.45
CA ILE A 133 29.02 -4.96 22.37
C ILE A 133 30.16 -3.93 22.44
N VAL A 134 30.05 -2.82 21.71
CA VAL A 134 31.05 -1.74 21.74
C VAL A 134 31.15 -1.12 23.15
N LEU A 135 30.02 -0.86 23.81
CA LEU A 135 30.00 -0.36 25.19
C LEU A 135 30.67 -1.35 26.16
N THR A 136 30.41 -2.65 26.03
CA THR A 136 31.05 -3.67 26.87
C THR A 136 32.56 -3.71 26.65
N ALA A 137 33.03 -3.64 25.40
CA ALA A 137 34.46 -3.56 25.10
C ALA A 137 35.09 -2.28 25.67
N MET A 138 34.36 -1.17 25.64
CA MET A 138 34.79 0.12 26.19
C MET A 138 34.89 0.11 27.72
N GLN A 139 33.95 -0.57 28.40
CA GLN A 139 34.02 -0.82 29.84
C GLN A 139 35.28 -1.59 30.22
N VAL A 140 35.64 -2.63 29.43
CA VAL A 140 36.90 -3.37 29.62
C VAL A 140 38.12 -2.47 29.38
N GLY A 141 38.10 -1.62 28.36
CA GLY A 141 39.17 -0.67 28.05
C GLY A 141 39.43 0.33 29.19
N LEU A 142 38.38 0.93 29.74
CA LEU A 142 38.46 1.82 30.91
C LEU A 142 38.96 1.14 32.19
N GLY A 143 38.87 -0.20 32.24
CA GLY A 143 39.42 -1.01 33.32
C GLY A 143 40.94 -1.21 33.26
N THR A 144 41.60 -0.84 32.14
CA THR A 144 43.05 -1.03 31.95
C THR A 144 43.83 0.25 32.25
N ASP A 145 44.99 0.13 32.90
CA ASP A 145 45.82 1.29 33.28
C ASP A 145 46.33 2.12 32.09
N ARG A 146 46.40 1.52 30.90
CA ARG A 146 46.82 2.21 29.67
C ARG A 146 45.77 3.18 29.13
N LEU A 147 44.49 2.79 29.11
CA LEU A 147 43.42 3.62 28.54
C LEU A 147 42.66 4.40 29.61
N LYS A 148 42.70 3.96 30.88
CA LYS A 148 42.12 4.68 32.01
C LYS A 148 42.76 6.05 32.20
N ASN A 149 44.05 6.19 31.94
CA ASN A 149 44.78 7.45 32.15
C ASN A 149 44.75 8.39 30.93
N ASP A 150 44.15 7.97 29.80
CA ASP A 150 44.00 8.81 28.60
C ASP A 150 42.69 9.61 28.67
N THR A 151 42.83 10.93 28.80
CA THR A 151 41.70 11.87 28.87
C THR A 151 40.85 11.89 27.60
N ARG A 152 41.42 11.61 26.42
CA ARG A 152 40.68 11.54 25.15
C ARG A 152 39.80 10.30 25.10
N PHE A 153 40.30 9.18 25.61
CA PHE A 153 39.55 7.94 25.68
C PHE A 153 38.39 8.04 26.69
N GLN A 154 38.61 8.68 27.84
CA GLN A 154 37.54 8.94 28.80
C GLN A 154 36.44 9.85 28.23
N ALA A 155 36.81 10.94 27.56
CA ALA A 155 35.84 11.86 26.94
C ALA A 155 35.01 11.17 25.85
N ALA A 156 35.65 10.37 24.99
CA ALA A 156 34.95 9.56 23.98
C ALA A 156 34.02 8.52 24.62
N SER A 157 34.45 7.89 25.71
CA SER A 157 33.64 6.90 26.45
C SER A 157 32.40 7.50 27.08
N TYR A 158 32.55 8.68 27.67
CA TYR A 158 31.42 9.43 28.24
C TYR A 158 30.41 9.80 27.15
N GLY A 159 30.87 10.42 26.06
CA GLY A 159 29.99 10.83 24.95
C GLY A 159 29.24 9.66 24.31
N PHE A 160 29.94 8.53 24.07
CA PHE A 160 29.34 7.34 23.50
C PHE A 160 28.33 6.67 24.45
N THR A 161 28.58 6.68 25.75
CA THR A 161 27.65 6.17 26.77
C THR A 161 26.37 7.00 26.82
N VAL A 162 26.49 8.33 26.86
CA VAL A 162 25.34 9.24 26.85
C VAL A 162 24.51 9.08 25.56
N PHE A 163 25.17 9.00 24.39
CA PHE A 163 24.50 8.77 23.11
C PHE A 163 23.76 7.44 23.08
N SER A 164 24.35 6.37 23.59
CA SER A 164 23.76 5.02 23.56
C SER A 164 22.55 4.86 24.48
N ILE A 165 22.44 5.69 25.53
CA ILE A 165 21.27 5.74 26.41
C ILE A 165 20.20 6.65 25.81
N LEU A 166 20.56 7.89 25.44
CA LEU A 166 19.60 8.89 24.96
C LEU A 166 19.07 8.58 23.56
N GLY A 167 19.90 8.04 22.67
CA GLY A 167 19.56 7.75 21.28
C GLY A 167 18.32 6.86 21.15
N PRO A 168 18.28 5.66 21.76
CA PRO A 168 17.11 4.79 21.74
C PRO A 168 15.86 5.41 22.38
N ILE A 169 16.02 6.17 23.47
CA ILE A 169 14.91 6.85 24.16
C ILE A 169 14.28 7.90 23.25
N LEU A 170 15.10 8.74 22.61
CA LEU A 170 14.65 9.77 21.69
C LEU A 170 14.01 9.15 20.44
N ALA A 171 14.64 8.13 19.84
CA ALA A 171 14.10 7.44 18.68
C ALA A 171 12.75 6.77 19.01
N GLY A 172 12.66 6.09 20.16
CA GLY A 172 11.42 5.50 20.66
C GLY A 172 10.35 6.55 20.95
N GLY A 173 10.73 7.69 21.53
CA GLY A 173 9.84 8.82 21.79
C GLY A 173 9.26 9.41 20.51
N VAL A 174 10.09 9.65 19.48
CA VAL A 174 9.65 10.11 18.16
C VAL A 174 8.72 9.09 17.50
N ALA A 175 9.04 7.80 17.58
CA ALA A 175 8.19 6.74 17.04
C ALA A 175 6.83 6.67 17.76
N MET A 176 6.82 6.80 19.09
CA MET A 176 5.58 6.80 19.89
C MET A 176 4.75 8.05 19.61
N PHE A 177 5.39 9.22 19.52
CA PHE A 177 4.72 10.48 19.22
C PHE A 177 4.09 10.47 17.83
N THR A 178 4.82 10.01 16.80
CA THR A 178 4.28 9.86 15.44
C THR A 178 3.13 8.86 15.41
N PHE A 179 3.25 7.73 16.12
CA PHE A 179 2.16 6.76 16.28
C PHE A 179 0.94 7.40 16.96
N PHE A 180 1.13 8.19 18.01
CA PHE A 180 0.05 8.86 18.73
C PHE A 180 -0.69 9.87 17.83
N LEU A 181 0.03 10.66 17.03
CA LEU A 181 -0.58 11.57 16.05
C LEU A 181 -1.41 10.80 15.01
N LEU A 182 -0.87 9.69 14.49
CA LEU A 182 -1.60 8.83 13.55
C LEU A 182 -2.84 8.22 14.19
N PHE A 183 -2.74 7.79 15.44
CA PHE A 183 -3.85 7.24 16.21
C PHE A 183 -4.96 8.28 16.41
N LEU A 184 -4.63 9.49 16.86
CA LEU A 184 -5.59 10.58 17.01
C LEU A 184 -6.29 10.93 15.70
N HIS A 185 -5.53 11.00 14.60
CA HIS A 185 -6.08 11.26 13.27
C HIS A 185 -7.05 10.14 12.82
N ASN A 186 -6.65 8.87 12.98
CA ASN A 186 -7.50 7.74 12.66
C ASN A 186 -8.77 7.71 13.53
N LEU A 187 -8.63 7.99 14.83
CA LEU A 187 -9.76 8.10 15.77
C LEU A 187 -10.73 9.22 15.36
N ALA A 188 -10.21 10.41 15.05
CA ALA A 188 -11.01 11.54 14.59
C ALA A 188 -11.73 11.22 13.28
N ALA A 189 -11.06 10.54 12.34
CA ALA A 189 -11.67 10.11 11.10
C ALA A 189 -12.82 9.11 11.37
N THR A 190 -12.61 8.11 12.23
CA THR A 190 -13.65 7.13 12.60
C THR A 190 -14.85 7.80 13.26
N LEU A 191 -14.64 8.70 14.22
CA LEU A 191 -15.72 9.45 14.87
C LEU A 191 -16.48 10.36 13.88
N ALA A 192 -15.79 10.95 12.90
CA ALA A 192 -16.43 11.76 11.86
C ALA A 192 -17.27 10.91 10.89
N PHE A 193 -16.80 9.69 10.55
CA PHE A 193 -17.57 8.73 9.77
C PHE A 193 -18.82 8.26 10.53
N GLU A 194 -18.66 7.94 11.81
CA GLU A 194 -19.74 7.52 12.70
C GLU A 194 -20.85 8.58 12.76
N LYS A 195 -20.49 9.85 13.02
CA LYS A 195 -21.46 10.96 13.03
C LYS A 195 -22.21 11.12 11.70
N LYS A 196 -21.53 10.97 10.56
CA LYS A 196 -22.17 11.06 9.23
C LYS A 196 -23.11 9.89 8.96
N THR A 197 -22.73 8.68 9.34
CA THR A 197 -23.56 7.48 9.16
C THR A 197 -24.80 7.51 10.04
N PHE A 198 -24.67 7.85 11.33
CA PHE A 198 -25.82 7.99 12.23
C PHE A 198 -26.73 9.17 11.84
N GLY A 199 -26.17 10.26 11.29
CA GLY A 199 -26.97 11.36 10.74
C GLY A 199 -27.86 10.94 9.57
N LYS A 200 -27.33 10.11 8.65
CA LYS A 200 -28.10 9.54 7.53
C LYS A 200 -29.17 8.57 7.98
N LEU A 201 -28.83 7.64 8.89
CA LEU A 201 -29.80 6.67 9.45
C LEU A 201 -30.96 7.36 10.18
N LYS A 202 -30.67 8.47 10.87
CA LYS A 202 -31.69 9.28 11.53
C LYS A 202 -32.60 9.98 10.50
N GLN A 203 -32.04 10.55 9.43
CA GLN A 203 -32.83 11.15 8.34
C GLN A 203 -33.71 10.14 7.61
N ASP A 204 -33.21 8.94 7.30
CA ASP A 204 -33.99 7.90 6.61
C ASP A 204 -35.12 7.35 7.49
N LYS A 205 -34.93 7.29 8.82
CA LYS A 205 -35.97 6.87 9.77
C LYS A 205 -37.16 7.84 9.86
N TYR A 206 -36.99 9.11 9.51
CA TYR A 206 -38.08 10.11 9.48
C TYR A 206 -38.66 10.32 8.07
N ARG A 207 -38.24 9.53 7.08
CA ARG A 207 -38.73 9.58 5.70
C ARG A 207 -39.71 8.45 5.36
N VAL A 208 -40.21 7.74 6.38
CA VAL A 208 -41.32 6.78 6.33
C VAL A 208 -42.49 7.40 7.09
#